data_AF-A0A530JTN2-F1
#
_entry.id   AF-A0A530JTN2-F1
#
_cell.length_a   1.000
_cell.length_b   1.000
_cell.length_c   1.000
_cell.angle_alpha   90.00
_cell.angle_beta   90.00
_cell.angle_gamma   90.00
#
_symmetry.space_group_name_H-M   'P 1'
#
loop_
_entity.id
_entity.type
_entity.pdbx_description
1 polymer ?
#
loop_
_entity_poly.entity_id
_entity_poly.type
_entity_poly.pdbx_seq_one_letter_code
_entity_poly.pdbx_strand_id
1 'polypeptide(L)' 'GSISGHKLEDADGSLATSGDQTPVENWTITLYKDANHDNVADAAEQVAQTTTDASGFYQFTGLLPGDYLIKEES' A
#
# COMPACT_ATOMS: atom_id res chain seq x y z
N GLY A 1 9.57 12.52 -3.26
CA GLY A 1 8.69 12.16 -2.13
C GLY A 1 8.77 10.68 -1.87
N SER A 2 8.06 10.21 -0.86
CA SER A 2 7.94 8.78 -0.52
C SER A 2 6.52 8.49 -0.06
N ILE A 3 6.06 7.27 -0.34
CA ILE A 3 4.80 6.71 0.18
C ILE A 3 5.17 5.45 0.94
N SER A 4 4.67 5.30 2.16
CA SER A 4 4.94 4.13 3.02
C SER A 4 3.75 3.84 3.91
N GLY A 5 3.65 2.60 4.37
CA GLY A 5 2.59 2.16 5.27
C GLY A 5 2.88 0.79 5.89
N HIS A 6 1.90 0.28 6.63
CA HIS A 6 1.93 -1.07 7.19
C HIS A 6 0.68 -1.84 6.76
N LYS A 7 0.83 -3.11 6.39
CA LYS A 7 -0.26 -4.07 6.26
C LYS A 7 -0.43 -4.80 7.59
N LEU A 8 -1.61 -4.67 8.17
CA LEU A 8 -2.00 -5.33 9.41
C LEU A 8 -3.30 -6.10 9.15
N GLU A 9 -3.43 -7.27 9.78
CA GLU A 9 -4.69 -7.98 9.95
C GLU A 9 -5.30 -7.53 11.27
N ASP A 10 -6.52 -7.00 11.20
CA ASP A 10 -7.31 -6.58 12.35
C ASP A 10 -8.32 -7.69 12.67
N ALA A 11 -8.14 -8.34 13.83
CA ALA A 11 -8.87 -9.55 14.18
C ALA A 11 -10.34 -9.28 14.56
N ASP A 12 -10.64 -8.11 15.12
CA ASP A 12 -11.99 -7.74 15.54
C ASP A 12 -12.63 -6.64 14.66
N GLY A 13 -11.85 -6.03 13.77
CA GLY A 13 -12.29 -4.99 12.85
C GLY A 13 -12.59 -3.65 13.54
N SER A 14 -12.18 -3.50 14.80
CA SER A 14 -12.45 -2.33 15.63
C SER A 14 -11.24 -1.40 15.63
N LEU A 15 -11.46 -0.19 15.11
CA LEU A 15 -10.47 0.88 15.18
C LEU A 15 -10.15 1.35 16.62
N ALA A 16 -10.90 0.89 17.62
CA ALA A 16 -10.69 1.23 19.03
C ALA A 16 -9.61 0.35 19.71
N THR A 17 -9.22 -0.75 19.08
CA THR A 17 -8.27 -1.75 19.58
C THR A 17 -7.09 -1.84 18.63
N SER A 18 -5.89 -1.91 19.21
CA SER A 18 -4.63 -2.05 18.44
C SER A 18 -3.77 -3.21 18.93
N GLY A 19 -4.16 -3.89 20.01
CA GLY A 19 -3.41 -5.01 20.59
C GLY A 19 -3.63 -6.33 19.85
N ASP A 20 -4.58 -6.34 18.93
CA ASP A 20 -5.05 -7.44 18.10
C ASP A 20 -4.67 -7.27 16.63
N GLN A 21 -4.06 -6.14 16.27
CA GLN A 21 -3.52 -5.89 14.94
C GLN A 21 -2.21 -6.66 14.74
N THR A 22 -2.20 -7.60 13.80
CA THR A 22 -1.05 -8.45 13.51
C THR A 22 -0.42 -8.06 12.18
N PRO A 23 0.90 -7.80 12.09
CA PRO A 23 1.53 -7.49 10.82
C PRO A 23 1.48 -8.64 9.83
N VAL A 24 1.28 -8.32 8.55
CA VAL A 24 1.25 -9.30 7.47
C VAL A 24 2.48 -9.14 6.59
N GLU A 25 3.36 -10.13 6.60
CA GLU A 25 4.54 -10.21 5.74
C GLU A 25 4.17 -10.73 4.34
N ASN A 26 4.98 -10.40 3.33
CA ASN A 26 4.87 -10.89 1.96
C ASN A 26 3.56 -10.51 1.26
N TRP A 27 2.88 -9.47 1.73
CA TRP A 27 1.68 -8.95 1.09
C TRP A 27 2.06 -8.06 -0.10
N THR A 28 1.43 -8.26 -1.26
CA THR A 28 1.76 -7.48 -2.46
C THR A 28 1.11 -6.11 -2.41
N ILE A 29 1.94 -5.07 -2.54
CA ILE A 29 1.52 -3.67 -2.62
C ILE A 29 1.98 -3.12 -3.96
N THR A 30 1.03 -2.62 -4.74
CA THR A 30 1.28 -2.05 -6.07
C THR A 30 0.94 -0.57 -6.08
N LEU A 31 1.85 0.23 -6.64
CA LEU A 31 1.72 1.67 -6.79
C LEU A 31 1.39 2.02 -8.24
N TYR A 32 0.36 2.82 -8.42
CA TYR A 32 -0.09 3.36 -9.70
C TYR A 32 0.01 4.87 -9.66
N LYS A 33 0.43 5.49 -10.76
CA LYS A 33 0.39 6.95 -10.89
C LYS A 33 -0.86 7.32 -11.68
N ASP A 34 -1.86 7.87 -10.99
CA ASP A 34 -3.12 8.30 -11.59
C ASP A 34 -2.88 9.51 -12.49
N ALA A 35 -2.57 9.26 -13.75
CA ALA A 35 -2.20 10.30 -14.71
C ALA A 35 -3.44 10.85 -15.41
N ASN A 36 -4.48 10.05 -15.53
CA ASN A 36 -5.76 10.41 -16.15
C ASN A 36 -6.75 11.07 -15.17
N HIS A 37 -6.48 11.03 -13.86
CA HIS A 37 -7.27 11.57 -12.74
C HIS A 37 -8.67 10.94 -12.62
N ASP A 38 -8.82 9.66 -12.97
CA ASP A 38 -10.09 8.94 -12.87
C ASP A 38 -10.23 8.11 -11.58
N ASN A 39 -9.20 8.10 -10.73
CA ASN A 39 -9.11 7.32 -9.49
C ASN A 39 -9.22 5.80 -9.70
N VAL A 40 -8.83 5.30 -10.87
CA VAL A 40 -8.78 3.88 -11.20
C VAL A 40 -7.33 3.42 -11.27
N ALA A 41 -7.03 2.30 -10.61
CA ALA A 41 -5.71 1.68 -10.70
C ALA A 41 -5.56 0.92 -12.03
N ASP A 42 -5.24 1.66 -13.10
CA ASP A 42 -5.06 1.11 -14.43
C ASP A 42 -3.72 0.36 -14.57
N ALA A 43 -3.74 -0.82 -15.20
CA ALA A 43 -2.51 -1.60 -15.42
C ALA A 43 -1.43 -0.82 -16.19
N ALA A 44 -1.83 0.11 -17.07
CA ALA A 44 -0.90 0.96 -17.82
C ALA A 44 -0.24 2.06 -16.97
N GLU A 45 -0.80 2.34 -15.79
CA GLU A 45 -0.33 3.38 -14.85
C GLU A 45 0.48 2.80 -13.69
N GLN A 46 0.70 1.48 -13.66
CA GLN A 46 1.55 0.84 -12.66
C GLN A 46 2.99 1.36 -12.78
N VAL A 47 3.53 1.85 -11.67
CA VAL A 47 4.88 2.43 -11.63
C VAL A 47 5.83 1.67 -10.71
N ALA A 48 5.32 0.96 -9.71
CA ALA A 48 6.14 0.15 -8.81
C ALA A 48 5.31 -0.94 -8.13
N GLN A 49 6.01 -1.97 -7.62
CA GLN A 49 5.43 -3.02 -6.79
C GLN A 49 6.46 -3.43 -5.74
N THR A 50 6.01 -3.73 -4.54
CA THR A 50 6.82 -4.29 -3.44
C THR A 50 5.99 -5.29 -2.65
N THR A 51 6.65 -6.04 -1.79
CA THR A 51 5.98 -6.81 -0.73
C THR A 51 6.26 -6.20 0.64
N THR A 52 5.37 -6.45 1.60
CA THR A 52 5.58 -6.06 2.99
C THR A 52 6.63 -6.93 3.67
N ASP A 53 7.39 -6.35 4.59
CA ASP A 53 8.36 -7.08 5.41
C ASP A 53 7.71 -7.76 6.64
N ALA A 54 8.52 -8.40 7.49
CA ALA A 54 8.06 -9.09 8.70
C ALA A 54 7.33 -8.20 9.72
N SER A 55 7.47 -6.87 9.61
CA SER A 55 6.73 -5.88 10.40
C SER A 55 5.49 -5.33 9.67
N GLY A 56 5.14 -5.93 8.53
CA GLY A 56 4.08 -5.47 7.64
C GLY A 56 4.45 -4.20 6.88
N PHE A 57 5.68 -3.70 6.98
CA PHE A 57 6.06 -2.41 6.43
C PHE A 57 6.33 -2.48 4.92
N TYR A 58 5.94 -1.43 4.21
CA TYR A 58 6.31 -1.21 2.81
C TYR A 58 6.68 0.26 2.56
N GLN A 59 7.50 0.51 1.54
CA GLN A 59 7.85 1.86 1.14
C GLN A 59 8.22 1.97 -0.34
N PHE A 60 7.77 3.06 -0.96
CA PHE A 60 8.22 3.57 -2.24
C PHE A 60 8.94 4.90 -2.04
N THR A 61 10.12 5.06 -2.62
CA THR A 61 10.94 6.28 -2.52
C THR A 61 11.20 6.87 -3.90
N GLY A 62 11.73 8.09 -3.96
CA GLY A 62 12.08 8.74 -5.23
C GLY A 62 10.89 9.16 -6.08
N LEU A 63 9.69 9.29 -5.49
CA LEU A 63 8.48 9.64 -6.23
C LEU A 63 8.50 11.11 -6.63
N LEU A 64 8.16 11.38 -7.90
CA LEU A 64 7.88 12.73 -8.37
C LEU A 64 6.55 13.22 -7.77
N PRO A 65 6.33 14.54 -7.66
CA PRO A 65 5.02 15.06 -7.28
C PRO A 65 3.93 14.61 -8.27
N GLY A 66 2.76 14.28 -7.74
CA GLY A 66 1.59 13.84 -8.49
C GLY A 66 0.67 12.99 -7.62
N ASP A 67 -0.43 12.56 -8.21
CA ASP A 67 -1.40 11.68 -7.57
C ASP A 67 -1.04 10.21 -7.82
N TYR A 68 -1.24 9.40 -6.79
CA TYR A 68 -0.89 7.99 -6.79
C TYR A 68 -1.97 7.18 -6.10
N LEU A 69 -2.22 5.99 -6.63
CA LEU A 69 -3.11 5.00 -6.04
C LEU A 69 -2.29 3.83 -5.52
N ILE A 70 -2.65 3.34 -4.35
CA ILE A 70 -2.12 2.10 -3.77
C ILE A 70 -3.19 1.03 -3.94
N LYS A 71 -2.77 -0.14 -4.43
CA LYS A 71 -3.61 -1.34 -4.45
C LYS A 71 -2.92 -2.44 -3.66
N GLU A 72 -3.71 -3.09 -2.82
CA GLU A 72 -3.32 -4.27 -2.07
C GLU A 72 -3.86 -5.51 -2.77
N GLU A 73 -3.03 -6.52 -3.01
CA GLU A 73 -3.44 -7.78 -3.65
C GLU A 73 -2.99 -8.98 -2.80
N SER A 74 -3.90 -9.95 -2.64
CA SER A 74 -3.73 -11.21 -1.89
C SER A 74 -3.41 -12.39 -2.80
#